data_AF-D5T1U3-F1
#
_entry.id   AF-D5T1U3-F1
#
_cell.length_a   1.000
_cell.length_b   1.000
_cell.length_c   1.000
_cell.angle_alpha   90.00
_cell.angle_beta   90.00
_cell.angle_gamma   90.00
#
_symmetry.space_group_name_H-M   'P 1'
#
loop_
_entity.id
_entity.type
_entity.pdbx_description
1 polymer ?
#
loop_
_entity_poly.entity_id
_entity_poly.type
_entity_poly.pdbx_seq_one_letter_code
_entity_poly.pdbx_strand_id
1 'polypeptide(L)'
;MAKQEKRSLIAYLESFDLQSNVENDLLKNALTQLNNKQSEQKVLHDLCSGFRDLAIAQNISKDGLALYTQLQKPNFSSDFARSFNLWI
;
A
#
# COMPACT_ATOMS: atom_id res chain seq x y z
N MET A 1 -5.55 20.61 0.64
CA MET A 1 -4.39 20.00 -0.07
C MET A 1 -4.42 18.46 -0.07
N ALA A 2 -5.41 17.78 0.55
CA ALA A 2 -5.47 16.31 0.68
C ALA A 2 -5.79 15.47 -0.59
N LYS A 3 -5.81 16.08 -1.80
CA LYS A 3 -6.21 15.36 -3.03
C LYS A 3 -5.01 14.79 -3.80
N GLN A 4 -3.81 15.24 -3.47
CA GLN A 4 -2.57 14.91 -4.19
C GLN A 4 -1.89 13.67 -3.59
N GLU A 5 -1.85 13.58 -2.26
CA GLU A 5 -1.33 12.43 -1.50
C GLU A 5 -2.03 11.13 -1.89
N LYS A 6 -3.36 11.19 -2.04
CA LYS A 6 -4.18 10.04 -2.38
C LYS A 6 -3.93 9.47 -3.78
N ARG A 7 -3.69 10.33 -4.76
CA ARG A 7 -3.37 9.91 -6.14
C ARG A 7 -1.98 9.28 -6.20
N SER A 8 -1.05 9.79 -5.40
CA SER A 8 0.28 9.23 -5.30
C SER A 8 0.24 7.83 -4.71
N LEU A 9 -0.53 7.59 -3.64
CA LEU A 9 -0.59 6.27 -3.00
C LEU A 9 -1.20 5.20 -3.91
N ILE A 10 -2.23 5.58 -4.68
CA ILE A 10 -2.84 4.75 -5.71
C ILE A 10 -1.80 4.38 -6.79
N ALA A 11 -1.08 5.37 -7.33
CA ALA A 11 -0.06 5.12 -8.35
C ALA A 11 1.11 4.25 -7.84
N TYR A 12 1.51 4.42 -6.57
CA TYR A 12 2.52 3.58 -5.94
C TYR A 12 2.05 2.14 -5.84
N LEU A 13 0.83 1.91 -5.34
CA LEU A 13 0.23 0.58 -5.26
C LEU A 13 0.04 -0.06 -6.64
N GLU A 14 -0.42 0.70 -7.65
CA GLU A 14 -0.56 0.22 -9.03
C GLU A 14 0.77 -0.15 -9.71
N SER A 15 1.90 0.39 -9.23
CA SER A 15 3.22 0.03 -9.76
C SER A 15 3.69 -1.36 -9.32
N PHE A 16 3.04 -1.97 -8.32
CA PHE A 16 3.32 -3.33 -7.89
C PHE A 16 2.38 -4.30 -8.62
N ASP A 17 2.93 -5.08 -9.53
CA ASP A 17 2.23 -6.22 -10.12
C ASP A 17 2.54 -7.48 -9.28
N LEU A 18 1.67 -7.78 -8.32
CA LEU A 18 1.80 -8.99 -7.50
C LEU A 18 1.20 -10.18 -8.25
N GLN A 19 2.03 -11.19 -8.48
CA GLN A 19 1.66 -12.41 -9.19
C GLN A 19 0.70 -13.33 -8.40
N SER A 20 0.60 -13.15 -7.08
CA SER A 20 -0.32 -13.92 -6.25
C SER A 20 -1.73 -13.35 -6.34
N ASN A 21 -2.71 -14.20 -6.67
CA ASN A 21 -4.12 -13.82 -6.71
C ASN A 21 -4.59 -13.19 -5.39
N VAL A 22 -4.15 -13.73 -4.25
CA VAL A 22 -4.59 -13.24 -2.92
C VAL A 22 -3.98 -11.88 -2.60
N GLU A 23 -2.73 -11.66 -2.97
CA GLU A 23 -2.07 -10.36 -2.78
C GLU A 23 -2.65 -9.29 -3.71
N ASN A 24 -2.96 -9.67 -4.96
CA ASN A 24 -3.59 -8.80 -5.95
C ASN A 24 -5.01 -8.41 -5.52
N ASP A 25 -5.77 -9.33 -4.90
CA ASP A 25 -7.07 -9.05 -4.29
C ASP A 25 -6.97 -8.04 -3.14
N LEU A 26 -5.97 -8.19 -2.25
CA LEU A 26 -5.72 -7.21 -1.18
C LEU A 26 -5.38 -5.83 -1.74
N LEU A 27 -4.56 -5.78 -2.79
CA LEU A 27 -4.15 -4.55 -3.45
C LEU A 27 -5.34 -3.86 -4.14
N LYS A 28 -6.16 -4.61 -4.88
CA LYS A 28 -7.39 -4.12 -5.51
C LYS A 28 -8.40 -3.62 -4.47
N ASN A 29 -8.54 -4.32 -3.35
CA ASN A 29 -9.40 -3.88 -2.26
C ASN A 29 -8.89 -2.54 -1.68
N ALA A 30 -7.59 -2.41 -1.42
CA ALA A 30 -7.00 -1.15 -0.96
C ALA A 30 -7.21 0.00 -1.97
N LEU A 31 -6.96 -0.24 -3.26
CA LEU A 31 -7.21 0.74 -4.32
C LEU A 31 -8.69 1.16 -4.37
N THR A 32 -9.60 0.21 -4.21
CA THR A 32 -11.05 0.47 -4.18
C THR A 32 -11.44 1.32 -2.97
N GLN A 33 -10.90 1.01 -1.79
CA GLN A 33 -11.14 1.80 -0.57
C GLN A 33 -10.58 3.22 -0.69
N LEU A 34 -9.39 3.38 -1.27
CA LEU A 34 -8.82 4.69 -1.58
C LEU A 34 -9.73 5.44 -2.55
N ASN A 35 -10.19 4.81 -3.64
CA ASN A 35 -11.11 5.45 -4.59
C ASN A 35 -12.44 5.87 -3.91
N ASN A 36 -12.93 5.07 -2.97
CA ASN A 36 -14.14 5.31 -2.16
C ASN A 36 -13.98 6.37 -1.06
N LYS A 37 -12.95 7.24 -1.14
CA LYS A 37 -12.70 8.30 -0.15
C LYS A 37 -12.46 7.80 1.29
N GLN A 38 -12.16 6.51 1.52
CA GLN A 38 -11.74 6.03 2.84
C GLN A 38 -10.44 6.72 3.28
N SER A 39 -10.21 6.76 4.59
CA SER A 39 -8.98 7.31 5.18
C SER A 39 -7.77 6.47 4.77
N GLU A 40 -6.73 7.11 4.25
CA GLU A 40 -5.50 6.44 3.80
C GLU A 40 -4.86 5.63 4.94
N GLN A 41 -4.86 6.16 6.17
CA GLN A 41 -4.35 5.44 7.34
C GLN A 41 -5.11 4.14 7.59
N LYS A 42 -6.43 4.15 7.43
CA LYS A 42 -7.26 2.96 7.58
C LYS A 42 -6.95 1.94 6.48
N VAL A 43 -6.85 2.41 5.23
CA VAL A 43 -6.55 1.53 4.10
C VAL A 43 -5.16 0.91 4.23
N LEU A 44 -4.16 1.69 4.63
CA LEU A 44 -2.81 1.20 4.89
C LEU A 44 -2.78 0.19 6.04
N HIS A 45 -3.54 0.44 7.11
CA HIS A 45 -3.66 -0.48 8.23
C HIS A 45 -4.30 -1.82 7.79
N ASP A 46 -5.40 -1.78 7.05
CA ASP A 46 -6.09 -2.98 6.55
C ASP A 46 -5.21 -3.76 5.56
N LEU A 47 -4.50 -3.05 4.67
CA LEU A 47 -3.55 -3.64 3.73
C LEU A 47 -2.38 -4.31 4.48
N CYS A 48 -1.81 -3.64 5.47
CA CYS A 48 -0.73 -4.16 6.31
C CYS A 48 -1.18 -5.40 7.09
N SER A 49 -2.41 -5.41 7.61
CA SER A 49 -2.99 -6.59 8.26
C SER A 49 -3.11 -7.77 7.29
N GLY A 50 -3.64 -7.55 6.08
CA GLY A 50 -3.77 -8.60 5.08
C GLY A 50 -2.43 -9.20 4.65
N PHE A 51 -1.42 -8.36 4.41
CA PHE A 51 -0.06 -8.84 4.10
C PHE A 51 0.60 -9.54 5.29
N ARG A 52 0.33 -9.09 6.53
CA ARG A 52 0.82 -9.78 7.73
C ARG A 52 0.26 -11.19 7.82
N ASP A 53 -1.04 -11.38 7.58
CA ASP A 53 -1.66 -12.70 7.59
C ASP A 53 -1.06 -13.61 6.50
N LEU A 54 -0.80 -13.07 5.31
CA LEU A 54 -0.09 -13.80 4.25
C LEU A 54 1.36 -14.15 4.62
N ALA A 55 2.08 -13.25 5.29
CA ALA A 55 3.43 -13.50 5.76
C ALA A 55 3.46 -14.59 6.84
N ILE A 56 2.50 -14.58 7.77
CA ILE A 56 2.34 -15.63 8.78
C ILE A 56 2.00 -16.98 8.12
N ALA A 57 1.12 -16.96 7.12
CA ALA A 57 0.76 -18.15 6.35
C ALA A 57 1.86 -18.64 5.40
N GLN A 58 3.01 -17.95 5.33
CA GLN A 58 4.10 -18.18 4.36
C GLN A 58 3.62 -18.18 2.90
N ASN A 59 2.49 -17.53 2.62
CA ASN A 59 1.86 -17.43 1.31
C ASN A 59 2.03 -16.03 0.72
N ILE A 60 3.15 -15.38 1.04
CA ILE A 60 3.52 -14.05 0.60
C ILE A 60 4.63 -14.16 -0.46
N SER A 61 4.51 -13.43 -1.55
CA SER A 61 5.55 -13.35 -2.57
C SER A 61 6.69 -12.45 -2.08
N LYS A 62 7.84 -12.50 -2.76
CA LYS A 62 8.96 -11.60 -2.45
C LYS A 62 8.57 -10.14 -2.63
N ASP A 63 7.76 -9.85 -3.65
CA ASP A 63 7.28 -8.50 -3.94
C ASP A 63 6.24 -8.04 -2.91
N GLY A 64 5.33 -8.93 -2.49
CA GLY A 64 4.38 -8.65 -1.42
C GLY A 64 5.05 -8.43 -0.06
N LEU A 65 6.12 -9.17 0.24
CA LEU A 65 6.91 -9.00 1.46
C LEU A 65 7.70 -7.69 1.43
N ALA A 66 8.25 -7.31 0.28
CA ALA A 66 8.92 -6.03 0.10
C ALA A 66 7.94 -4.86 0.30
N LEU A 67 6.74 -4.95 -0.27
CA LEU A 67 5.67 -3.99 -0.07
C LEU A 67 5.24 -3.91 1.40
N TYR A 68 5.01 -5.05 2.05
CA TYR A 68 4.69 -5.12 3.48
C TYR A 68 5.73 -4.43 4.36
N THR A 69 7.02 -4.69 4.09
CA THR A 69 8.13 -4.09 4.82
C THR A 69 8.19 -2.58 4.63
N GLN A 70 7.86 -2.08 3.43
CA GLN A 70 7.77 -0.64 3.17
C GLN A 70 6.61 -0.01 3.94
N LEU A 71 5.43 -0.64 3.90
CA LEU A 71 4.21 -0.18 4.57
C LEU A 71 4.33 -0.15 6.10
N GLN A 72 5.15 -1.04 6.67
CA GLN A 72 5.36 -1.14 8.11
C GLN A 72 6.30 -0.04 8.67
N LYS A 73 6.98 0.74 7.80
CA LYS A 73 7.85 1.81 8.26
C LYS A 73 7.04 2.87 9.02
N PRO A 74 7.45 3.27 10.23
CA PRO A 74 6.68 4.20 11.08
C PRO A 74 6.46 5.57 10.45
N ASN A 75 7.33 5.97 9.51
CA ASN A 75 7.21 7.22 8.78
C ASN A 75 6.61 7.06 7.39
N PHE A 76 6.04 5.91 7.00
CA PHE A 76 5.60 5.69 5.61
C PHE A 76 4.75 6.85 5.05
N SER A 77 3.76 7.37 5.77
CA SER A 77 3.00 8.56 5.33
C SER A 77 3.84 9.84 5.24
N SER A 78 4.80 10.04 6.13
CA SER A 78 5.68 11.22 6.18
C SER A 78 6.81 11.16 5.13
N ASP A 79 7.44 10.00 4.97
CA ASP A 79 8.42 9.68 3.94
C ASP A 79 7.78 9.69 2.55
N PHE A 80 6.55 9.20 2.39
CA PHE A 80 5.83 9.26 1.13
C PHE A 80 5.51 10.70 0.71
N ALA A 81 5.04 11.52 1.65
CA ALA A 81 4.83 12.95 1.43
C ALA A 81 6.14 13.72 1.14
N ARG A 82 7.27 13.32 1.75
CA ARG A 82 8.60 13.94 1.53
C ARG A 82 9.29 13.48 0.25
N SER A 83 9.18 12.20 -0.10
CA SER A 83 9.85 11.62 -1.27
C SER A 83 9.33 12.19 -2.58
N PHE A 84 8.05 12.57 -2.64
CA PHE A 84 7.46 13.21 -3.82
C PHE A 84 7.79 14.71 -3.97
N ASN A 85 8.19 15.41 -2.90
CA ASN A 85 8.69 16.78 -3.00
C ASN A 85 10.11 16.85 -3.60
N LEU A 86 10.77 15.72 -3.79
CA LEU A 86 12.09 15.62 -4.43
C LEU A 86 12.02 15.26 -5.92
N TRP A 87 10.82 15.15 -6.50
CA TRP A 87 10.64 15.04 -7.95
C TRP A 87 9.99 16.31 -8.50
N ILE A 88 10.77 17.41 -8.49
CA ILE A 88 10.56 18.62 -9.27
C ILE A 88 11.75 18.77 -10.21
#